data_AF-A0A841EJ86-F1
#
_entry.id   AF-A0A841EJ86-F1
#
_cell.length_a   1.000
_cell.length_b   1.000
_cell.length_c   1.000
_cell.angle_alpha   90.00
_cell.angle_beta   90.00
_cell.angle_gamma   90.00
#
_symmetry.space_group_name_H-M   'P 1'
#
loop_
_entity.id
_entity.type
_entity.pdbx_description
1 polymer ?
#
loop_
_entity_poly.entity_id
_entity_poly.type
_entity_poly.pdbx_seq_one_letter_code
_entity_poly.pdbx_strand_id
1 'polypeptide(L)'
;MKILSAFILLLLFTLSLSCKDEEVSPQKAILGKWELVGIGNGKVEISANLKWYDEYLEDSILLQHEYSRGKIVKTKYYWESNGFLNTDGTTYKCVFYKDTMQLDYAHANALFMTLFYKRVK
;
A
#
# COMPACT_ATOMS: atom_id res chain seq x y z
N MET A 1 6.87 -50.09 -12.34
CA MET A 1 6.21 -48.98 -13.10
C MET A 1 5.05 -48.31 -12.37
N LYS A 2 4.25 -48.99 -11.51
CA LYS A 2 3.09 -48.37 -10.84
C LYS A 2 3.43 -47.32 -9.75
N ILE A 3 4.53 -47.51 -9.03
CA ILE A 3 4.92 -46.63 -7.89
C ILE A 3 5.46 -45.28 -8.37
N LEU A 4 6.24 -45.26 -9.46
CA LEU A 4 6.79 -44.03 -10.04
C LEU A 4 5.67 -43.11 -10.55
N SER A 5 4.62 -43.69 -11.13
CA SER A 5 3.45 -42.94 -11.62
C SER A 5 2.64 -42.30 -10.50
N ALA A 6 2.53 -42.97 -9.34
CA ALA A 6 1.84 -42.42 -8.17
C ALA A 6 2.62 -41.26 -7.53
N PHE A 7 3.96 -41.36 -7.51
CA PHE A 7 4.83 -40.30 -6.98
C PHE A 7 4.77 -39.02 -7.83
N ILE A 8 4.73 -39.16 -9.16
CA ILE A 8 4.59 -38.03 -10.09
C ILE A 8 3.23 -37.35 -9.91
N LEU A 9 2.15 -38.12 -9.75
CA LEU A 9 0.81 -37.56 -9.50
C LEU A 9 0.74 -36.79 -8.17
N LEU A 10 1.40 -37.30 -7.12
CA LEU A 10 1.46 -36.65 -5.81
C LEU A 10 2.24 -35.32 -5.87
N LEU A 11 3.38 -35.30 -6.57
CA LEU A 11 4.17 -34.08 -6.81
C LEU A 11 3.38 -33.01 -7.58
N LEU A 12 2.63 -33.43 -8.61
CA LEU A 12 1.76 -32.53 -9.37
C LEU A 12 0.60 -31.97 -8.51
N PHE A 13 0.08 -32.76 -7.58
CA PHE A 13 -0.98 -32.31 -6.65
C PHE A 13 -0.46 -31.32 -5.59
N THR A 14 0.81 -31.41 -5.20
CA THR A 14 1.41 -30.44 -4.27
C THR A 14 1.72 -29.09 -4.92
N LEU A 15 1.88 -29.04 -6.24
CA LEU A 15 2.12 -27.79 -6.97
C LEU A 15 0.84 -26.93 -7.16
N SER A 16 -0.35 -27.53 -7.10
CA SER A 16 -1.62 -26.81 -7.19
C SER A 16 -2.08 -26.19 -5.87
N LEU A 17 -1.40 -26.52 -4.75
CA LEU A 17 -1.54 -25.85 -3.46
C LEU A 17 -0.65 -24.60 -3.35
N SER A 18 -0.07 -24.13 -4.47
CA SER A 18 0.55 -22.81 -4.52
C SER A 18 -0.42 -21.79 -3.95
N CYS A 19 0.01 -21.21 -2.81
CA CYS A 19 -0.68 -20.21 -2.01
C CYS A 19 -1.50 -19.30 -2.92
N LYS A 20 -2.83 -19.43 -2.91
CA LYS A 20 -3.69 -18.35 -3.37
C LYS A 20 -3.54 -17.28 -2.31
N ASP A 21 -2.53 -16.42 -2.46
CA ASP A 21 -2.58 -15.13 -1.79
C ASP A 21 -3.93 -14.53 -2.22
N GLU A 22 -4.85 -14.41 -1.27
CA GLU A 22 -6.12 -13.75 -1.53
C GLU A 22 -5.77 -12.39 -2.12
N GLU A 23 -6.21 -12.15 -3.35
CA GLU A 23 -5.98 -10.89 -4.02
C GLU A 23 -6.75 -9.81 -3.26
N VAL A 24 -6.06 -9.15 -2.32
CA VAL A 24 -6.65 -8.10 -1.50
C VAL A 24 -6.88 -6.90 -2.40
N SER A 25 -8.15 -6.51 -2.57
CA SER A 25 -8.48 -5.34 -3.38
C SER A 25 -7.79 -4.08 -2.82
N PRO A 26 -7.36 -3.12 -3.67
CA PRO A 26 -6.71 -1.89 -3.20
C PRO A 26 -7.49 -1.15 -2.10
N GLN A 27 -8.83 -1.18 -2.18
CA GLN A 27 -9.74 -0.57 -1.20
C GLN A 27 -9.62 -1.21 0.18
N LYS A 28 -9.37 -2.51 0.25
CA LYS A 28 -9.12 -3.21 1.52
C LYS A 28 -7.67 -3.08 1.95
N ALA A 29 -6.74 -3.14 0.99
CA ALA A 29 -5.31 -3.10 1.26
C ALA A 29 -4.87 -1.78 1.93
N ILE A 30 -5.49 -0.66 1.56
CA ILE A 30 -5.16 0.67 2.09
C ILE A 30 -5.56 0.87 3.55
N LEU A 31 -6.53 0.11 4.07
CA LEU A 31 -7.06 0.33 5.41
C LEU A 31 -5.99 0.17 6.49
N GLY A 32 -6.14 0.95 7.55
CA GLY A 32 -5.24 0.99 8.70
C GLY A 32 -4.19 2.09 8.61
N LYS A 33 -3.13 1.94 9.43
CA LYS A 33 -2.12 2.97 9.68
C LYS A 33 -0.85 2.76 8.87
N TRP A 34 -0.34 3.84 8.31
CA TRP A 34 0.82 3.88 7.45
C TRP A 34 1.77 5.00 7.86
N GLU A 35 3.01 4.66 8.20
CA GLU A 35 4.07 5.63 8.48
C GLU A 35 4.83 5.90 7.18
N LEU A 36 5.01 7.17 6.81
CA LEU A 36 5.86 7.50 5.67
C LEU A 36 7.32 7.35 6.04
N VAL A 37 8.04 6.65 5.18
CA VAL A 37 9.44 6.28 5.37
C VAL A 37 10.34 6.81 4.25
N GLY A 38 9.77 7.32 3.15
CA GLY A 38 10.55 7.85 2.05
C GLY A 38 9.75 8.66 1.04
N ILE A 39 10.45 9.48 0.28
CA ILE A 39 9.91 10.26 -0.83
C ILE A 39 10.79 10.20 -2.08
N GLY A 40 10.20 10.42 -3.24
CA GLY A 40 10.87 10.71 -4.52
C GLY A 40 11.34 9.52 -5.34
N ASN A 41 11.80 9.82 -6.55
CA ASN A 41 12.06 8.86 -7.64
C ASN A 41 13.42 8.16 -7.45
N GLY A 42 13.55 7.46 -6.33
CA GLY A 42 14.80 6.87 -5.82
C GLY A 42 14.81 6.62 -4.31
N LYS A 43 13.65 6.80 -3.65
CA LYS A 43 13.43 6.66 -2.19
C LYS A 43 14.51 7.36 -1.36
N VAL A 44 14.33 8.65 -1.15
CA VAL A 44 15.05 9.40 -0.11
C VAL A 44 14.37 9.13 1.22
N GLU A 45 15.09 8.55 2.17
CA GLU A 45 14.58 8.29 3.51
C GLU A 45 14.26 9.60 4.25
N ILE A 46 13.19 9.57 5.03
CA ILE A 46 12.76 10.73 5.80
C ILE A 46 13.48 10.73 7.14
N SER A 47 13.95 11.91 7.55
CA SER A 47 14.54 12.12 8.86
C SER A 47 13.58 11.67 9.97
N ALA A 48 14.11 11.03 11.02
CA ALA A 48 13.33 10.56 12.16
C ALA A 48 12.49 11.66 12.83
N ASN A 49 12.85 12.93 12.64
CA ASN A 49 12.16 14.08 13.21
C ASN A 49 10.94 14.54 12.38
N LEU A 50 10.78 14.02 11.16
CA LEU A 50 9.71 14.35 10.20
C LEU A 50 8.77 13.18 9.99
N LYS A 51 8.47 12.44 11.06
CA LYS A 51 7.48 11.37 11.01
C LYS A 51 6.08 11.96 10.88
N TRP A 52 5.31 11.39 9.96
CA TRP A 52 3.85 11.54 9.89
C TRP A 52 3.24 10.17 9.62
N TYR A 53 2.00 9.95 10.06
CA TYR A 53 1.26 8.74 9.72
C TYR A 53 -0.11 9.06 9.17
N ASP A 54 -0.50 8.26 8.18
CA ASP A 54 -1.78 8.31 7.50
C ASP A 54 -2.60 7.09 7.94
N GLU A 55 -3.81 7.33 8.48
CA GLU A 55 -4.77 6.29 8.86
C GLU A 55 -5.98 6.34 7.93
N TYR A 56 -6.18 5.29 7.15
CA TYR A 56 -7.33 5.14 6.24
C TYR A 56 -8.41 4.29 6.91
N LEU A 57 -9.59 4.89 7.10
CA LEU A 57 -10.74 4.30 7.77
C LEU A 57 -11.79 3.82 6.76
N GLU A 58 -12.59 2.82 7.15
CA GLU A 58 -13.63 2.22 6.30
C GLU A 58 -14.70 3.22 5.80
N ASP A 59 -14.90 4.33 6.52
CA ASP A 59 -15.85 5.39 6.18
C ASP A 59 -15.27 6.45 5.23
N SER A 60 -14.20 6.11 4.50
CA SER A 60 -13.52 6.99 3.53
C SER A 60 -12.90 8.24 4.16
N ILE A 61 -12.53 8.14 5.44
CA ILE A 61 -11.81 9.17 6.17
C ILE A 61 -10.32 8.84 6.22
N LEU A 62 -9.50 9.83 5.88
CA LEU A 62 -8.05 9.81 6.08
C LEU A 62 -7.71 10.73 7.26
N LEU A 63 -7.02 10.20 8.26
CA LEU A 63 -6.43 10.96 9.35
C LEU A 63 -4.92 11.07 9.12
N GLN A 64 -4.42 12.29 8.99
CA GLN A 64 -2.98 12.57 8.84
C GLN A 64 -2.46 13.17 10.13
N HIS A 65 -1.42 12.55 10.68
CA HIS A 65 -0.90 12.89 12.00
C HIS A 65 0.54 13.39 11.90
N GLU A 66 0.77 14.65 12.24
CA GLU A 66 2.10 15.26 12.26
C GLU A 66 2.71 15.12 13.66
N TYR A 67 3.72 14.24 13.84
CA TYR A 67 4.29 13.93 15.16
C TYR A 67 4.85 15.16 15.89
N SER A 68 5.50 16.05 15.15
CA SER A 68 6.18 17.22 15.72
C SER A 68 5.23 18.26 16.30
N ARG A 69 3.95 18.25 15.90
CA ARG A 69 2.96 19.27 16.27
C ARG A 69 1.74 18.71 16.99
N GLY A 70 1.62 17.39 17.11
CA GLY A 70 0.44 16.72 17.69
C GLY A 70 -0.86 17.03 16.94
N LYS A 71 -0.76 17.49 15.69
CA LYS A 71 -1.90 17.92 14.89
C LYS A 71 -2.45 16.73 14.10
N ILE A 72 -3.77 16.62 14.11
CA ILE A 72 -4.51 15.68 13.27
C ILE A 72 -5.24 16.48 12.20
N VAL A 73 -5.00 16.17 10.94
CA VAL A 73 -5.76 16.67 9.81
C VAL A 73 -6.68 15.57 9.33
N LYS A 74 -7.98 15.85 9.30
CA LYS A 74 -9.00 14.93 8.79
C LYS A 74 -9.37 15.35 7.37
N THR A 75 -9.19 14.44 6.42
CA THR A 75 -9.62 14.62 5.03
C THR A 75 -10.44 13.42 4.56
N LYS A 76 -11.07 13.54 3.39
CA LYS A 76 -11.76 12.44 2.73
C LYS A 76 -10.88 11.86 1.64
N TYR A 77 -10.99 10.55 1.44
CA TYR A 77 -10.42 9.87 0.29
C TYR A 77 -11.50 9.13 -0.48
N TYR A 78 -11.28 8.87 -1.76
CA TYR A 78 -12.14 7.99 -2.54
C TYR A 78 -11.36 7.31 -3.65
N TRP A 79 -11.91 6.20 -4.15
CA TRP A 79 -11.35 5.49 -5.29
C TRP A 79 -12.09 5.92 -6.56
N GLU A 80 -11.34 6.35 -7.56
CA GLU A 80 -11.83 6.61 -8.90
C GLU A 80 -12.15 5.29 -9.62
N SER A 81 -13.01 5.35 -10.65
CA SER A 81 -13.41 4.15 -11.42
C SER A 81 -12.26 3.47 -12.16
N ASN A 82 -11.19 4.20 -12.41
CA ASN A 82 -9.94 3.73 -13.02
C ASN A 82 -8.96 3.09 -12.01
N GLY A 83 -9.33 3.03 -10.73
CA GLY A 83 -8.52 2.45 -9.66
C GLY A 83 -7.51 3.40 -9.00
N PHE A 84 -7.51 4.70 -9.33
CA PHE A 84 -6.70 5.68 -8.62
C PHE A 84 -7.32 6.10 -7.29
N LEU A 85 -6.47 6.41 -6.31
CA LEU A 85 -6.87 6.99 -5.04
C LEU A 85 -6.86 8.51 -5.17
N ASN A 86 -7.95 9.18 -4.81
CA ASN A 86 -7.97 10.62 -4.65
C ASN A 86 -8.02 11.00 -3.17
N THR A 87 -7.13 11.90 -2.74
CA THR A 87 -7.15 12.51 -1.41
C THR A 87 -7.03 14.02 -1.57
N ASP A 88 -8.02 14.78 -1.11
CA ASP A 88 -7.99 16.25 -1.14
C ASP A 88 -7.60 16.86 -2.51
N GLY A 89 -8.16 16.31 -3.60
CA GLY A 89 -7.88 16.78 -4.96
C GLY A 89 -6.55 16.29 -5.55
N THR A 90 -5.77 15.49 -4.82
CA THR A 90 -4.58 14.83 -5.34
C THR A 90 -4.89 13.38 -5.70
N THR A 91 -4.57 12.98 -6.94
CA THR A 91 -4.78 11.61 -7.44
C THR A 91 -3.48 10.82 -7.45
N TYR A 92 -3.55 9.59 -6.95
CA TYR A 92 -2.42 8.68 -6.80
C TYR A 92 -2.68 7.32 -7.43
N LYS A 93 -1.64 6.75 -8.03
CA LYS A 93 -1.52 5.31 -8.26
C LYS A 93 -1.02 4.64 -6.99
N CYS A 94 -1.77 3.64 -6.51
CA CYS A 94 -1.38 2.87 -5.33
C CYS A 94 -0.75 1.54 -5.74
N VAL A 95 0.37 1.19 -5.10
CA VAL A 95 0.94 -0.15 -5.16
C VAL A 95 1.09 -0.67 -3.73
N PHE A 96 0.51 -1.84 -3.47
CA PHE A 96 0.55 -2.48 -2.16
C PHE A 96 1.46 -3.70 -2.20
N TYR A 97 2.29 -3.82 -1.16
CA TYR A 97 3.01 -5.02 -0.80
C TYR A 97 2.60 -5.41 0.62
N LYS A 98 3.09 -6.55 1.12
CA LYS A 98 2.72 -7.10 2.44
C LYS A 98 2.71 -6.06 3.57
N ASP A 99 3.80 -5.31 3.72
CA ASP A 99 3.98 -4.33 4.81
C ASP A 99 4.32 -2.92 4.31
N THR A 100 4.27 -2.68 3.00
CA THR A 100 4.64 -1.38 2.40
C THR A 100 3.63 -0.93 1.36
N MET A 101 3.41 0.38 1.29
CA MET A 101 2.56 1.03 0.30
C MET A 101 3.38 2.08 -0.44
N GLN A 102 3.15 2.18 -1.74
CA GLN A 102 3.71 3.21 -2.60
C GLN A 102 2.55 4.01 -3.20
N LEU A 103 2.62 5.34 -3.09
CA LEU A 103 1.70 6.26 -3.74
C LEU A 103 2.46 7.08 -4.79
N ASP A 104 2.13 6.88 -6.07
CA ASP A 104 2.70 7.68 -7.16
C ASP A 104 1.70 8.76 -7.60
N TYR A 105 2.11 10.02 -7.65
CA TYR A 105 1.27 11.11 -8.15
C TYR A 105 0.91 10.87 -9.62
N ALA A 106 -0.39 10.87 -9.95
CA ALA A 106 -0.86 10.57 -11.30
C ALA A 106 -0.62 11.70 -12.32
N HIS A 107 -0.53 12.96 -11.87
CA HIS A 107 -0.49 14.15 -12.73
C HIS A 107 0.66 15.13 -12.41
N ALA A 108 1.67 14.72 -11.65
CA ALA A 108 2.82 15.58 -11.33
C ALA A 108 3.97 15.39 -12.32
N ASN A 109 4.69 16.46 -12.68
CA ASN A 109 5.74 16.46 -13.70
C ASN A 109 7.19 16.64 -13.18
N ALA A 110 7.49 16.41 -11.89
CA ALA A 110 8.88 16.54 -11.41
C ALA A 110 9.21 15.74 -10.13
N LEU A 111 10.38 15.07 -10.17
CA LEU A 111 11.35 14.62 -9.14
C LEU A 111 10.90 13.99 -7.80
N PHE A 112 9.73 14.33 -7.25
CA PHE A 112 9.19 13.79 -6.00
C PHE A 112 7.84 13.09 -6.20
N MET A 113 7.75 12.21 -7.20
CA MET A 113 6.46 11.66 -7.62
C MET A 113 5.98 10.47 -6.80
N THR A 114 6.74 10.03 -5.80
CA THR A 114 6.44 8.81 -5.06
C THR A 114 6.55 9.03 -3.57
N LEU A 115 5.54 8.57 -2.83
CA LEU A 115 5.54 8.48 -1.39
C LEU A 115 5.64 7.00 -0.99
N PHE A 116 6.54 6.68 -0.08
CA PHE A 116 6.75 5.32 0.42
C PHE A 116 6.35 5.21 1.87
N TYR A 117 5.47 4.25 2.15
CA TYR A 117 4.92 4.00 3.48
C TYR A 117 5.23 2.59 3.97
N LYS A 118 5.26 2.45 5.28
CA LYS A 118 5.34 1.18 6.00
C LYS A 118 4.13 1.04 6.90
N ARG A 119 3.55 -0.16 6.96
CA ARG A 119 2.40 -0.45 7.84
C ARG A 119 2.81 -0.32 9.31
N VAL A 120 1.98 0.37 10.08
CA VAL A 120 2.09 0.42 11.55
C VAL A 120 1.20 -0.68 12.12
N LYS A 121 1.79 -1.53 12.98
CA LYS A 121 1.09 -2.62 13.67
C LYS A 121 0.49 -2.14 14.98
#